data_AF-I8J2Q8-F1
#
_entry.id   AF-I8J2Q8-F1
#
_cell.length_a   1.000
_cell.length_b   1.000
_cell.length_c   1.000
_cell.angle_alpha   90.00
_cell.angle_beta   90.00
_cell.angle_gamma   90.00
#
_symmetry.space_group_name_H-M   'P 1'
#
loop_
_entity.id
_entity.type
_entity.pdbx_description
1 polymer ?
#
loop_
_entity_poly.entity_id
_entity_poly.type
_entity_poly.pdbx_seq_one_letter_code
_entity_poly.pdbx_strand_id
1 'polypeptide(L)'
;MTYLTNDEIFDQLILKKIDKFILALEHNIPSLTELSLDVKTEIYKAYFNQDCEFNFYLWIDIIKLLKEKGEISLAHEVAEFIVTYYSDFNYGILFFTKDTYYLYLSLDDLGAVYEFSSLDEYKKFKMNQTEASIFYEI
;
A
#
# COMPACT_ATOMS: atom_id res chain seq x y z
N MET A 1 -17.13 -14.09 30.55
CA MET A 1 -16.20 -13.24 29.81
C MET A 1 -16.59 -13.37 28.35
N THR A 2 -17.07 -12.29 27.72
CA THR A 2 -17.46 -12.33 26.31
C THR A 2 -16.24 -11.97 25.49
N TYR A 3 -15.83 -12.85 24.58
CA TYR A 3 -14.76 -12.57 23.64
C TYR A 3 -15.39 -12.01 22.35
N LEU A 4 -14.92 -10.84 21.93
CA LEU A 4 -15.29 -10.24 20.65
C LEU A 4 -14.20 -10.59 19.62
N THR A 5 -14.62 -10.83 18.39
CA THR A 5 -13.74 -10.90 17.22
C THR A 5 -13.21 -9.51 16.85
N ASN A 6 -12.14 -9.45 16.06
CA ASN A 6 -11.60 -8.17 15.57
C ASN A 6 -12.63 -7.37 14.78
N ASP A 7 -13.47 -8.04 13.99
CA ASP A 7 -14.55 -7.39 13.23
C ASP A 7 -15.60 -6.79 14.17
N GLU A 8 -16.02 -7.53 15.20
CA GLU A 8 -16.97 -7.01 16.19
C GLU A 8 -16.38 -5.84 17.00
N ILE A 9 -15.09 -5.90 17.32
CA ILE A 9 -14.38 -4.79 17.97
C ILE A 9 -14.36 -3.58 17.04
N PHE A 10 -14.03 -3.77 15.77
CA PHE A 10 -13.98 -2.69 14.80
C PHE A 10 -15.33 -1.99 14.67
N ASP A 11 -16.38 -2.76 14.38
CA ASP A 11 -17.72 -2.24 14.13
C ASP A 11 -18.33 -1.56 15.37
N GLN A 12 -18.16 -2.16 16.56
CA GLN A 12 -18.80 -1.65 17.77
C GLN A 12 -18.01 -0.53 18.46
N LEU A 13 -16.67 -0.54 18.36
CA LEU A 13 -15.82 0.30 19.19
C LEU A 13 -14.91 1.24 18.40
N ILE A 14 -14.45 0.86 17.22
CA ILE A 14 -13.41 1.60 16.48
C ILE A 14 -14.03 2.50 15.41
N LEU A 15 -15.03 2.01 14.68
CA LEU A 15 -15.67 2.70 13.55
C LEU A 15 -16.20 4.10 13.94
N LYS A 16 -16.71 4.25 15.18
CA LYS A 16 -17.16 5.55 15.73
C LYS A 16 -16.07 6.63 15.80
N LYS A 17 -14.81 6.30 15.51
CA LYS A 17 -13.68 7.23 15.48
C LYS A 17 -13.19 7.52 14.06
N ILE A 18 -13.95 7.13 13.03
CA ILE A 18 -13.56 7.31 11.63
C ILE A 18 -13.19 8.75 11.27
N ASP A 19 -13.86 9.77 11.84
CA ASP A 19 -13.50 11.17 11.60
C ASP A 19 -12.05 11.49 12.00
N LYS A 20 -11.57 10.92 13.11
CA LYS A 20 -10.19 11.09 13.56
C LYS A 20 -9.21 10.39 12.63
N PHE A 21 -9.59 9.21 12.14
CA PHE A 21 -8.81 8.48 11.16
C PHE A 21 -8.73 9.26 9.84
N ILE A 22 -9.84 9.82 9.35
CA ILE A 22 -9.87 10.62 8.12
C ILE A 22 -8.92 11.82 8.23
N LEU A 23 -8.89 12.51 9.37
CA LEU A 23 -7.94 13.61 9.60
C LEU A 23 -6.47 13.14 9.57
N ALA A 24 -6.18 11.94 10.10
CA ALA A 24 -4.84 11.37 10.03
C ALA A 24 -4.47 10.94 8.61
N LEU A 25 -5.44 10.40 7.85
CA LEU A 25 -5.26 10.03 6.45
C LEU A 25 -4.99 11.27 5.58
N GLU A 26 -5.75 12.35 5.80
CA GLU A 26 -5.58 13.66 5.15
C GLU A 26 -4.17 14.22 5.35
N HIS A 27 -3.61 14.05 6.55
CA HIS A 27 -2.25 14.53 6.86
C HIS A 27 -1.16 13.82 6.04
N ASN A 28 -1.40 12.58 5.63
CA ASN A 28 -0.46 11.83 4.81
C ASN A 28 -0.70 12.11 3.32
N ILE A 29 -1.94 11.90 2.84
CA ILE A 29 -2.33 12.07 1.44
C ILE A 29 -3.72 12.73 1.39
N PRO A 30 -3.79 14.06 1.17
CA PRO A 30 -5.05 14.81 1.25
C PRO A 30 -6.14 14.34 0.30
N SER A 31 -5.80 13.88 -0.91
CA SER A 31 -6.75 13.45 -1.93
C SER A 31 -7.56 12.21 -1.52
N LEU A 32 -7.06 11.39 -0.59
CA LEU A 32 -7.82 10.26 -0.05
C LEU A 32 -9.07 10.71 0.74
N THR A 33 -9.17 11.98 1.11
CA THR A 33 -10.39 12.54 1.73
C THR A 33 -11.55 12.70 0.74
N GLU A 34 -11.32 12.56 -0.57
CA GLU A 34 -12.38 12.65 -1.58
C GLU A 34 -13.12 11.32 -1.78
N LEU A 35 -12.55 10.22 -1.28
CA LEU A 35 -13.13 8.88 -1.39
C LEU A 35 -14.51 8.78 -0.71
N SER A 36 -15.32 7.83 -1.17
CA SER A 36 -16.59 7.51 -0.51
C SER A 36 -16.35 7.03 0.93
N LEU A 37 -17.35 7.22 1.80
CA LEU A 37 -17.27 6.79 3.19
C LEU A 37 -17.06 5.27 3.31
N ASP A 38 -17.63 4.49 2.40
CA ASP A 38 -17.48 3.05 2.36
C ASP A 38 -16.01 2.65 2.11
N VAL A 39 -15.36 3.27 1.12
CA VAL A 39 -13.94 3.01 0.83
C VAL A 39 -13.06 3.47 1.99
N LYS A 40 -13.32 4.65 2.57
CA LYS A 40 -12.60 5.11 3.77
C LYS A 40 -12.75 4.17 4.97
N THR A 41 -13.91 3.53 5.10
CA THR A 41 -14.16 2.54 6.15
C THR A 41 -13.35 1.27 5.90
N GLU A 42 -13.24 0.81 4.65
CA GLU A 42 -12.38 -0.32 4.28
C GLU A 42 -10.90 -0.01 4.55
N ILE A 43 -10.43 1.20 4.20
CA ILE A 43 -9.07 1.68 4.53
C ILE A 43 -8.89 1.72 6.06
N TYR A 44 -9.87 2.22 6.82
CA TYR A 44 -9.76 2.27 8.28
C TYR A 44 -9.71 0.88 8.91
N LYS A 45 -10.43 -0.08 8.33
CA LYS A 45 -10.37 -1.48 8.75
C LYS A 45 -8.99 -2.09 8.44
N ALA A 46 -8.41 -1.79 7.29
CA ALA A 46 -7.03 -2.18 6.97
C ALA A 46 -6.04 -1.56 7.99
N TYR A 47 -6.16 -0.27 8.29
CA TYR A 47 -5.36 0.41 9.32
C TYR A 47 -5.49 -0.27 10.69
N PHE A 48 -6.70 -0.63 11.11
CA PHE A 48 -6.93 -1.34 12.37
C PHE A 48 -6.27 -2.73 12.38
N ASN A 49 -6.33 -3.46 11.27
CA ASN A 49 -5.69 -4.76 11.12
C ASN A 49 -4.16 -4.69 11.04
N GLN A 50 -3.61 -3.52 10.73
CA GLN A 50 -2.17 -3.22 10.73
C GLN A 50 -1.76 -2.51 12.03
N ASP A 51 -2.35 -2.90 13.16
CA ASP A 51 -2.06 -2.41 14.51
C ASP A 51 -2.17 -0.87 14.67
N CYS A 52 -2.99 -0.23 13.84
CA CYS A 52 -3.16 1.21 13.82
C CYS A 52 -1.86 1.98 13.51
N GLU A 53 -1.07 1.50 12.55
CA GLU A 53 0.15 2.14 12.09
C GLU A 53 0.12 2.48 10.59
N PHE A 54 0.60 3.67 10.22
CA PHE A 54 0.81 4.07 8.83
C PHE A 54 2.11 3.47 8.26
N ASN A 55 2.22 2.14 8.33
CA ASN A 55 3.38 1.40 7.86
C ASN A 55 3.31 1.14 6.34
N PHE A 56 4.42 0.66 5.78
CA PHE A 56 4.54 0.35 4.35
C PHE A 56 3.44 -0.61 3.87
N TYR A 57 3.12 -1.65 4.66
CA TYR A 57 2.15 -2.68 4.29
C TYR A 57 0.73 -2.14 4.18
N LEU A 58 0.34 -1.23 5.08
CA LEU A 58 -0.93 -0.54 4.98
C LEU A 58 -1.05 0.20 3.65
N TRP A 59 -0.02 0.94 3.24
CA TRP A 59 -0.09 1.71 2.00
C TRP A 59 -0.20 0.81 0.76
N ILE A 60 0.42 -0.37 0.78
CA ILE A 60 0.22 -1.39 -0.27
C ILE A 60 -1.22 -1.90 -0.29
N ASP A 61 -1.81 -2.18 0.87
CA ASP A 61 -3.22 -2.60 0.97
C ASP A 61 -4.16 -1.51 0.45
N ILE A 62 -3.85 -0.24 0.72
CA ILE A 62 -4.59 0.91 0.19
C ILE A 62 -4.48 0.98 -1.34
N ILE A 63 -3.28 0.82 -1.92
CA ILE A 63 -3.11 0.81 -3.38
C ILE A 63 -3.94 -0.31 -4.02
N LYS A 64 -3.91 -1.52 -3.45
CA LYS A 64 -4.69 -2.66 -3.95
C LYS A 64 -6.18 -2.36 -3.91
N LEU A 65 -6.68 -1.88 -2.78
CA LEU A 65 -8.07 -1.49 -2.61
C LEU A 65 -8.48 -0.41 -3.64
N LEU A 66 -7.68 0.64 -3.81
CA LEU A 66 -7.99 1.70 -4.78
C LEU A 66 -8.06 1.17 -6.21
N LYS A 67 -7.15 0.27 -6.60
CA LYS A 67 -7.20 -0.40 -7.91
C LYS A 67 -8.47 -1.23 -8.09
N GLU A 68 -8.86 -2.01 -7.08
CA GLU A 68 -10.09 -2.81 -7.10
C GLU A 68 -11.35 -1.96 -7.22
N LYS A 69 -11.34 -0.75 -6.66
CA LYS A 69 -12.46 0.21 -6.76
C LYS A 69 -12.41 1.10 -8.00
N GLY A 70 -11.39 0.97 -8.85
CA GLY A 70 -11.22 1.76 -10.08
C GLY A 70 -10.61 3.15 -9.86
N GLU A 71 -10.12 3.45 -8.66
CA GLU A 71 -9.52 4.73 -8.26
C GLU A 71 -8.03 4.80 -8.68
N ILE A 72 -7.75 4.56 -9.96
CA ILE A 72 -6.39 4.37 -10.49
C ILE A 72 -5.50 5.59 -10.26
N SER A 73 -6.03 6.81 -10.40
CA SER A 73 -5.27 8.04 -10.19
C SER A 73 -4.79 8.17 -8.74
N LEU A 74 -5.67 7.88 -7.78
CA LEU A 74 -5.33 7.89 -6.36
C LEU A 74 -4.37 6.75 -6.01
N ALA A 75 -4.53 5.58 -6.62
CA ALA A 75 -3.60 4.47 -6.43
C ALA A 75 -2.16 4.83 -6.86
N HIS A 76 -2.00 5.59 -7.95
CA HIS A 76 -0.70 6.10 -8.36
C HIS A 76 -0.16 7.15 -7.39
N GLU A 77 -0.98 8.09 -6.93
CA GLU A 77 -0.56 9.08 -5.94
C GLU A 77 -0.07 8.43 -4.63
N VAL A 78 -0.77 7.41 -4.15
CA VAL A 78 -0.33 6.64 -2.97
C VAL A 78 0.99 5.93 -3.24
N ALA A 79 1.18 5.36 -4.43
CA ALA A 79 2.46 4.74 -4.80
C ALA A 79 3.61 5.75 -4.81
N GLU A 80 3.40 6.96 -5.35
CA GLU A 80 4.38 8.05 -5.34
C GLU A 80 4.70 8.52 -3.90
N PHE A 81 3.68 8.58 -3.04
CA PHE A 81 3.86 8.85 -1.61
C PHE A 81 4.74 7.79 -0.94
N ILE A 82 4.46 6.50 -1.13
CA ILE A 82 5.30 5.41 -0.60
C ILE A 82 6.73 5.59 -1.08
N VAL A 83 6.90 5.91 -2.38
CA VAL A 83 8.21 6.10 -2.98
C VAL A 83 9.02 7.17 -2.26
N THR A 84 8.38 8.30 -2.02
CA THR A 84 9.00 9.46 -1.38
C THR A 84 9.23 9.24 0.11
N TYR A 85 8.26 8.64 0.81
CA TYR A 85 8.27 8.52 2.27
C TYR A 85 9.23 7.43 2.76
N TYR A 86 9.41 6.36 1.99
CA TYR A 86 10.27 5.23 2.34
C TYR A 86 11.60 5.22 1.57
N SER A 87 12.00 6.35 0.96
CA SER A 87 13.21 6.46 0.14
C SER A 87 14.48 5.92 0.81
N ASP A 88 14.54 6.00 2.14
CA ASP A 88 15.69 5.59 2.96
C ASP A 88 15.78 4.07 3.18
N PHE A 89 14.87 3.29 2.59
CA PHE A 89 14.85 1.83 2.65
C PHE A 89 14.93 1.19 1.25
N ASN A 90 15.74 0.14 1.12
CA ASN A 90 15.79 -0.64 -0.11
C ASN A 90 14.57 -1.57 -0.23
N TYR A 91 13.60 -1.24 -1.10
CA TYR A 91 12.44 -2.08 -1.40
C TYR A 91 12.13 -2.16 -2.89
N GLY A 92 11.55 -3.28 -3.31
CA GLY A 92 11.12 -3.55 -4.67
C GLY A 92 9.61 -3.69 -4.77
N ILE A 93 8.95 -2.96 -5.65
CA ILE A 93 7.52 -3.09 -5.95
C ILE A 93 7.36 -3.60 -7.38
N LEU A 94 6.90 -4.84 -7.52
CA LEU A 94 6.48 -5.44 -8.78
C LEU A 94 5.01 -5.10 -9.04
N PHE A 95 4.71 -4.53 -10.20
CA PHE A 95 3.36 -4.27 -10.68
C PHE A 95 3.20 -4.74 -12.12
N PHE A 96 2.00 -5.20 -12.49
CA PHE A 96 1.71 -5.71 -13.84
C PHE A 96 0.77 -4.78 -14.60
N THR A 97 1.12 -4.43 -15.85
CA THR A 97 0.26 -3.62 -16.74
C THR A 97 0.29 -4.16 -18.17
N LYS A 98 -0.89 -4.33 -18.79
CA LYS A 98 -1.06 -4.61 -20.23
C LYS A 98 -0.10 -5.67 -20.83
N ASP A 99 0.20 -6.73 -20.07
CA ASP A 99 1.10 -7.85 -20.43
C ASP A 99 2.58 -7.69 -20.06
N THR A 100 2.95 -6.63 -19.34
CA THR A 100 4.32 -6.37 -18.91
C THR A 100 4.43 -6.27 -17.38
N TYR A 101 5.48 -6.86 -16.82
CA TYR A 101 5.82 -6.73 -15.41
C TYR A 101 6.83 -5.62 -15.21
N TYR A 102 6.58 -4.72 -14.28
CA TYR A 102 7.48 -3.64 -13.93
C TYR A 102 7.89 -3.78 -12.48
N LEU A 103 9.18 -3.71 -12.20
CA LEU A 103 9.71 -3.65 -10.85
C LEU A 103 10.30 -2.27 -10.62
N TYR A 104 9.71 -1.51 -9.72
CA TYR A 104 10.35 -0.37 -9.13
C TYR A 104 11.26 -0.85 -7.99
N LEU A 105 12.55 -0.51 -8.01
CA LEU A 105 13.45 -0.67 -6.87
C LEU A 105 13.81 0.71 -6.33
N SER A 106 13.51 0.95 -5.05
CA SER A 106 14.15 2.00 -4.27
C SER A 106 15.55 1.49 -3.90
N LEU A 107 16.57 2.17 -4.37
CA LEU A 107 17.97 2.02 -3.97
C LEU A 107 18.37 3.31 -3.25
N ASP A 108 19.31 3.24 -2.30
CA ASP A 108 19.82 4.44 -1.59
C ASP A 108 20.04 5.62 -2.55
N ASP A 109 19.28 6.70 -2.35
CA ASP A 109 19.25 7.94 -3.14
C ASP A 109 18.80 7.84 -4.62
N LEU A 110 18.38 6.67 -5.14
CA LEU A 110 17.98 6.46 -6.53
C LEU A 110 16.83 5.46 -6.72
N GLY A 111 15.85 5.80 -7.56
CA GLY A 111 14.83 4.85 -8.04
C GLY A 111 15.21 4.21 -9.37
N ALA A 112 15.12 2.89 -9.49
CA ALA A 112 15.31 2.16 -10.74
C ALA A 112 14.04 1.41 -11.15
N VAL A 113 13.63 1.53 -12.41
CA VAL A 113 12.50 0.76 -12.97
C VAL A 113 13.06 -0.30 -13.92
N TYR A 114 12.70 -1.54 -13.66
CA TYR A 114 13.01 -2.69 -14.51
C TYR A 114 11.74 -3.18 -15.19
N GLU A 115 11.87 -3.50 -16.48
CA GLU A 115 10.80 -4.08 -17.27
C GLU A 115 11.11 -5.56 -17.50
N PHE A 116 10.11 -6.42 -17.30
CA PHE A 116 10.20 -7.85 -17.54
C PHE A 116 9.05 -8.32 -18.44
N SER A 117 9.39 -9.18 -19.39
CA SER A 117 8.42 -9.79 -20.31
C SER A 117 7.68 -10.96 -19.66
N SER A 118 8.13 -11.43 -18.48
CA SER A 118 7.49 -12.52 -17.75
C SER A 118 7.84 -12.50 -16.25
N LEU A 119 6.98 -13.14 -15.44
CA LEU A 119 7.23 -13.34 -14.02
C LEU A 119 8.51 -14.15 -13.74
N ASP A 120 8.88 -15.07 -14.62
CA ASP A 120 10.10 -15.89 -14.49
C ASP A 120 11.38 -15.06 -14.66
N GLU A 121 11.36 -14.04 -15.52
CA GLU A 121 12.47 -13.10 -15.65
C GLU A 121 12.66 -12.28 -14.38
N TYR A 122 11.56 -11.76 -13.80
CA TYR A 122 11.60 -11.09 -12.50
C TYR A 122 12.17 -12.01 -11.40
N LYS A 123 11.70 -13.26 -11.32
CA LYS A 123 12.19 -14.22 -10.31
C LYS A 123 13.70 -14.46 -10.42
N LYS A 124 14.21 -14.61 -11.65
CA LYS A 124 15.66 -14.74 -11.91
C LYS A 124 16.42 -13.48 -11.50
N PHE A 125 15.88 -12.31 -11.81
CA PHE A 125 16.47 -11.04 -11.41
C PHE A 125 16.56 -10.94 -9.87
N LYS A 126 15.47 -11.22 -9.15
CA LYS A 126 15.40 -11.21 -7.68
C LYS A 126 16.43 -12.14 -7.04
N MET A 127 16.64 -13.34 -7.59
CA MET A 127 17.62 -14.30 -7.07
C MET A 127 19.09 -13.86 -7.24
N ASN A 128 19.37 -12.96 -8.19
CA ASN A 128 20.72 -12.50 -8.52
C ASN A 128 21.08 -11.17 -7.85
N GLN A 129 20.20 -10.62 -7.01
CA GLN A 129 20.46 -9.37 -6.29
C GLN A 129 21.46 -9.60 -5.15
N THR A 130 22.46 -8.73 -5.07
CA THR A 130 23.52 -8.76 -4.05
C THR A 130 23.15 -8.00 -2.78
N GLU A 131 22.16 -7.11 -2.86
CA GLU A 131 21.68 -6.31 -1.74
C GLU A 131 20.40 -6.89 -1.13
N ALA A 132 20.23 -6.70 0.17
CA ALA A 132 19.06 -7.19 0.90
C ALA A 132 17.85 -6.27 0.62
N SER A 133 17.20 -6.45 -0.52
CA SER A 133 15.93 -5.77 -0.86
C SER A 133 14.73 -6.62 -0.47
N ILE A 134 13.68 -5.99 0.06
CA ILE A 134 12.38 -6.65 0.26
C ILE A 134 11.55 -6.44 -1.01
N PHE A 135 11.09 -7.52 -1.63
CA PHE A 135 10.31 -7.48 -2.88
C PHE A 135 8.83 -7.75 -2.63
N TYR A 136 7.98 -6.91 -3.21
CA TYR A 136 6.53 -6.92 -3.09
C TYR A 136 5.89 -7.12 -4.47
N GLU A 137 4.81 -7.88 -4.53
CA GLU A 137 4.03 -8.14 -5.76
C GLU A 137 2.62 -7.55 -5.58
N ILE A 138 2.24 -6.59 -6.43
CA ILE A 138 0.95 -5.87 -6.41
C ILE A 138 0.11 -6.23 -7.62
#